data_AF-A0A517P9W5-F1
#
_entry.id   AF-A0A517P9W5-F1
#
_cell.length_a   1.000
_cell.length_b   1.000
_cell.length_c   1.000
_cell.angle_alpha   90.00
_cell.angle_beta   90.00
_cell.angle_gamma   90.00
#
_symmetry.space_group_name_H-M   'P 1'
#
loop_
_entity.id
_entity.type
_entity.pdbx_description
1 polymer ?
#
loop_
_entity_poly.entity_id
_entity_poly.type
_entity_poly.pdbx_seq_one_letter_code
_entity_poly.pdbx_strand_id
1 'polypeptide(L)'
;MISVNPDRHPAPPADSARRTGAAADPRRIAVIACVLLVTLRLFIGWQLAYEGFWKVATLDTTTPWTSEGYLKNAQGPFRDLFRGMTGDPDDLTWLDYDAVNDRWNDRYRRFVTHYDLSDAQKRRLDELFVGPADFRAELAEFPEGVKVPKELADFVEFNPQTQRIIVDGRRHLTADEKLKLLALVESTLYDDTGAERKPPEMNEGENYTNWELAKQYTQAIERVYQRATNLSYRERLDVATRLDPEAPRVVFSNFKGTFGDDYTPIDSYYSVLLAEYENARASAETDFEREHAETLYGEIQELKRALVGPVKSLDAQLTNDMYKLLTPEQRAKGAIPQPWDTVRIADTLTITGLCTLGTLLLIGFLTRFSAAMAGLMVLGFYLAWPPWPGVVEAPGPDHALVVNKNLIEVMALFALAALPTGRWFGVDGLLHGLWNRWVGRKQRVAAAKAAPPSSTAVAEKSAPPAAARDTYSVSRS
;
A
#
# COMPACT_ATOMS: atom_id res chain seq x y z
N MET A 1 59.38 78.22 55.62
CA MET A 1 60.30 77.37 54.84
C MET A 1 60.27 75.98 55.44
N ILE A 2 59.95 74.85 54.81
CA ILE A 2 59.58 74.44 53.45
C ILE A 2 58.72 73.17 53.67
N SER A 3 57.43 73.24 53.34
CA SER A 3 56.74 72.45 52.30
C SER A 3 56.87 70.92 52.33
N VAL A 4 55.71 70.31 52.56
CA VAL A 4 55.30 68.91 52.36
C VAL A 4 55.55 68.44 50.93
N ASN A 5 56.02 67.19 50.75
CA ASN A 5 55.69 66.34 49.60
C ASN A 5 55.93 64.85 49.91
N PRO A 6 54.90 64.04 50.22
CA PRO A 6 55.00 62.61 50.41
C PRO A 6 54.34 61.86 49.23
N ASP A 7 54.77 62.12 48.00
CA ASP A 7 54.32 61.35 46.83
C ASP A 7 55.53 60.95 45.97
N ARG A 8 55.96 59.68 46.11
CA ARG A 8 56.62 58.87 45.06
C ARG A 8 56.89 57.45 45.58
N HIS A 9 55.86 56.61 45.58
CA HIS A 9 56.05 55.17 45.42
C HIS A 9 55.97 54.83 43.92
N PRO A 10 56.84 53.97 43.38
CA PRO A 10 56.77 53.55 41.99
C PRO A 10 55.48 52.77 41.74
N ALA A 11 54.73 53.17 40.70
CA ALA A 11 53.53 52.49 40.27
C ALA A 11 53.83 51.01 39.91
N PRO A 12 53.02 50.04 40.38
CA PRO A 12 53.10 48.67 39.87
C PRO A 12 52.66 48.65 38.39
N PRO A 13 53.23 47.76 37.56
CA PRO A 13 52.87 47.68 36.15
C PRO A 13 51.38 47.37 36.00
N ALA A 14 50.68 48.25 35.31
CA ALA A 14 49.28 48.11 34.95
C ALA A 14 49.14 47.12 33.79
N ASP A 15 49.21 45.80 34.05
CA ASP A 15 48.78 44.81 33.04
C ASP A 15 48.49 43.38 33.55
N SER A 16 47.63 43.21 34.56
CA SER A 16 47.20 41.85 34.94
C SER A 16 45.74 41.70 35.41
N ALA A 17 44.89 42.69 35.18
CA ALA A 17 43.47 42.66 35.59
C ALA A 17 42.50 42.67 34.40
N ARG A 18 42.82 41.97 33.31
CA ARG A 18 41.90 41.82 32.16
C ARG A 18 41.86 40.41 31.57
N ARG A 19 41.71 39.38 32.42
CA ARG A 19 41.21 38.06 32.00
C ARG A 19 40.29 37.46 33.06
N THR A 20 39.27 38.19 33.47
CA THR A 20 38.03 37.51 33.87
C THR A 20 37.42 36.98 32.59
N GLY A 21 37.70 35.71 32.26
CA GLY A 21 36.98 35.01 31.21
C GLY A 21 35.49 35.19 31.49
N ALA A 22 34.80 35.90 30.61
CA ALA A 22 33.35 35.89 30.60
C ALA A 22 32.96 34.41 30.60
N ALA A 23 32.37 33.93 31.70
CA ALA A 23 31.88 32.57 31.79
C ALA A 23 31.03 32.34 30.54
N ALA A 24 31.49 31.45 29.66
CA ALA A 24 30.79 31.15 28.44
C ALA A 24 29.37 30.75 28.83
N ASP A 25 28.38 31.52 28.39
CA ASP A 25 26.98 31.26 28.70
C ASP A 25 26.65 29.83 28.25
N PRO A 26 26.34 28.89 29.18
CA PRO A 26 26.16 27.48 28.86
C PRO A 26 24.97 27.23 27.90
N ARG A 27 24.15 28.26 27.63
CA ARG A 27 23.01 28.21 26.73
C ARG A 27 23.36 28.60 25.29
N ARG A 28 24.59 29.05 25.01
CA ARG A 28 25.01 29.41 23.65
C ARG A 28 25.36 28.15 22.85
N ILE A 29 24.52 27.87 21.85
CA ILE A 29 24.74 26.76 20.91
C ILE A 29 25.92 27.13 20.00
N ALA A 30 26.92 26.24 19.93
CA ALA A 30 28.06 26.41 19.04
C ALA A 30 27.61 26.42 17.57
N VAL A 31 28.28 27.23 16.72
CA VAL A 31 27.95 27.31 15.28
C VAL A 31 27.99 25.93 14.61
N ILE A 32 28.98 25.11 14.98
CA ILE A 32 29.10 23.73 14.49
C ILE A 32 27.87 22.90 14.87
N ALA A 33 27.37 23.03 16.10
CA ALA A 33 26.17 22.33 16.53
C ALA A 33 24.94 22.79 15.73
N CYS A 34 24.79 24.09 15.44
CA CYS A 34 23.74 24.58 14.55
C CYS A 34 23.84 23.96 13.15
N VAL A 35 25.04 23.90 12.57
CA VAL A 35 25.28 23.29 11.25
C VAL A 35 24.91 21.81 11.27
N LEU A 36 25.39 21.03 12.25
CA LEU A 36 25.09 19.61 12.37
C LEU A 36 23.60 19.33 12.54
N LEU A 37 22.89 20.13 13.35
CA LEU A 37 21.45 19.99 13.55
C LEU A 37 20.65 20.35 12.29
N VAL A 38 21.07 21.36 11.54
CA VAL A 38 20.47 21.68 10.23
C VAL A 38 20.72 20.53 9.25
N THR A 39 21.95 20.01 9.16
CA THR A 39 22.27 18.87 8.29
C THR A 39 21.45 17.63 8.67
N LEU A 40 21.35 17.31 9.96
CA LEU A 40 20.51 16.21 10.46
C LEU A 40 19.06 16.39 10.03
N ARG A 41 18.50 17.59 10.17
CA ARG A 41 17.14 17.91 9.69
C ARG A 41 17.01 17.67 8.19
N LEU A 42 17.98 18.10 7.39
CA LEU A 42 17.97 17.90 5.94
C LEU A 42 18.06 16.42 5.57
N PHE A 43 18.88 15.63 6.27
CA PHE A 43 19.01 14.18 6.01
C PHE A 43 17.74 13.43 6.34
N ILE A 44 17.16 13.67 7.53
CA ILE A 44 15.88 13.05 7.90
C ILE A 44 14.76 13.50 6.95
N GLY A 45 14.69 14.81 6.67
CA GLY A 45 13.72 15.34 5.71
C GLY A 45 13.84 14.74 4.32
N TRP A 46 15.07 14.52 3.84
CA TRP A 46 15.34 13.86 2.57
C TRP A 46 14.87 12.41 2.58
N GLN A 47 15.21 11.65 3.61
CA GLN A 47 14.82 10.25 3.74
C GLN A 47 13.30 10.09 3.70
N LEU A 48 12.56 10.88 4.51
CA LEU A 48 11.09 10.84 4.52
C LEU A 48 10.49 11.27 3.18
N ALA A 49 10.99 12.36 2.59
CA ALA A 49 10.47 12.85 1.31
C ALA A 49 10.71 11.86 0.17
N TYR A 50 11.93 11.31 0.07
CA TYR A 50 12.29 10.32 -0.93
C TYR A 50 11.43 9.06 -0.79
N GLU A 51 11.28 8.54 0.43
CA GLU A 51 10.42 7.39 0.70
C GLU A 51 8.97 7.64 0.29
N GLY A 52 8.45 8.84 0.54
CA GLY A 52 7.12 9.24 0.08
C GLY A 52 7.02 9.30 -1.44
N PHE A 53 7.96 9.99 -2.11
CA PHE A 53 7.95 10.15 -3.56
C PHE A 53 8.12 8.83 -4.31
N TRP A 54 8.96 7.93 -3.78
CA TRP A 54 9.09 6.59 -4.32
C TRP A 54 7.76 5.84 -4.24
N LYS A 55 7.04 5.91 -3.10
CA LYS A 55 5.70 5.31 -2.97
C LYS A 55 4.69 5.94 -3.93
N VAL A 56 4.69 7.27 -4.10
CA VAL A 56 3.85 7.95 -5.10
C VAL A 56 4.12 7.41 -6.51
N ALA A 57 5.38 7.22 -6.89
CA ALA A 57 5.75 6.70 -8.20
C ALA A 57 5.25 5.28 -8.47
N THR A 58 4.93 4.50 -7.42
CA THR A 58 4.31 3.18 -7.59
C THR A 58 2.80 3.22 -7.81
N LEU A 59 2.12 4.33 -7.50
CA LEU A 59 0.64 4.40 -7.53
C LEU A 59 0.05 4.21 -8.93
N ASP A 60 0.80 4.56 -9.98
CA ASP A 60 0.38 4.39 -11.38
C ASP A 60 0.71 3.01 -11.97
N THR A 61 1.38 2.15 -11.19
CA THR A 61 1.76 0.80 -11.61
C THR A 61 0.65 -0.23 -11.31
N THR A 62 0.76 -1.42 -11.89
CA THR A 62 -0.18 -2.53 -11.63
C THR A 62 -0.08 -3.11 -10.22
N THR A 63 1.01 -2.81 -9.49
CA THR A 63 1.28 -3.28 -8.13
C THR A 63 1.72 -2.09 -7.28
N PRO A 64 0.78 -1.17 -6.94
CA PRO A 64 1.11 -0.01 -6.13
C PRO A 64 1.60 -0.43 -4.75
N TRP A 65 2.46 0.40 -4.15
CA TRP A 65 2.89 0.20 -2.77
C TRP A 65 1.67 0.22 -1.84
N THR A 66 1.67 -0.66 -0.85
CA THR A 66 0.66 -0.72 0.19
C THR A 66 1.28 -1.07 1.55
N SER A 67 0.69 -0.54 2.61
CA SER A 67 0.99 -0.85 4.01
C SER A 67 0.27 -2.10 4.51
N GLU A 68 -0.63 -2.71 3.72
CA GLU A 68 -1.46 -3.86 4.13
C GLU A 68 -0.62 -4.98 4.76
N GLY A 69 0.43 -5.44 4.06
CA GLY A 69 1.29 -6.50 4.56
C GLY A 69 2.02 -6.13 5.85
N TYR A 70 2.41 -4.87 6.02
CA TYR A 70 3.05 -4.38 7.23
C TYR A 70 2.08 -4.34 8.42
N LEU A 71 0.87 -3.81 8.19
CA LEU A 71 -0.17 -3.68 9.22
C LEU A 71 -0.75 -5.04 9.66
N LYS A 72 -0.93 -5.99 8.73
CA LYS A 72 -1.39 -7.36 9.06
C LYS A 72 -0.43 -8.11 9.97
N ASN A 73 0.87 -7.85 9.80
CA ASN A 73 1.93 -8.46 10.59
C ASN A 73 2.31 -7.62 11.82
N ALA A 74 1.55 -6.59 12.18
CA ALA A 74 1.84 -5.79 13.35
C ALA A 74 1.85 -6.67 14.62
N GLN A 75 2.79 -6.38 15.53
CA GLN A 75 3.02 -7.12 16.76
C GLN A 75 3.14 -6.17 17.97
N GLY A 76 3.19 -6.75 19.18
CA GLY A 76 3.25 -5.99 20.43
C GLY A 76 1.89 -5.47 20.90
N PRO A 77 1.83 -4.63 21.95
CA PRO A 77 0.58 -4.30 22.62
C PRO A 77 -0.37 -3.40 21.80
N PHE A 78 0.15 -2.74 20.77
CA PHE A 78 -0.67 -1.92 19.86
C PHE A 78 -1.12 -2.69 18.61
N ARG A 79 -0.81 -3.98 18.49
CA ARG A 79 -1.05 -4.71 17.24
C ARG A 79 -2.49 -4.69 16.76
N ASP A 80 -3.47 -4.75 17.67
CA ASP A 80 -4.88 -4.83 17.28
C ASP A 80 -5.38 -3.50 16.69
N LEU A 81 -4.81 -2.37 17.14
CA LEU A 81 -5.05 -1.07 16.53
C LEU A 81 -4.56 -1.06 15.07
N PHE A 82 -3.32 -1.51 14.82
CA PHE A 82 -2.72 -1.50 13.48
C PHE A 82 -3.34 -2.54 12.55
N ARG A 83 -3.55 -3.77 13.04
CA ARG A 83 -4.24 -4.84 12.31
C ARG A 83 -5.67 -4.44 11.97
N GLY A 84 -6.37 -3.77 12.89
CA GLY A 84 -7.72 -3.24 12.67
C GLY A 84 -7.81 -2.23 11.53
N MET A 85 -6.73 -1.51 11.20
CA MET A 85 -6.69 -0.60 10.04
C MET A 85 -6.79 -1.33 8.69
N THR A 86 -6.58 -2.66 8.68
CA THR A 86 -6.66 -3.45 7.44
C THR A 86 -8.06 -3.95 7.12
N GLY A 87 -8.99 -3.89 8.07
CA GLY A 87 -10.36 -4.41 7.93
C GLY A 87 -10.46 -5.94 7.95
N ASP A 88 -9.49 -6.65 7.37
CA ASP A 88 -9.41 -8.11 7.34
C ASP A 88 -7.98 -8.59 7.66
N PRO A 89 -7.55 -8.50 8.94
CA PRO A 89 -6.17 -8.78 9.33
C PRO A 89 -5.76 -10.24 9.10
N ASP A 90 -6.72 -11.16 9.22
CA ASP A 90 -6.51 -12.60 9.13
C ASP A 90 -6.81 -13.18 7.74
N ASP A 91 -7.18 -12.34 6.76
CA ASP A 91 -7.56 -12.74 5.40
C ASP A 91 -8.79 -13.68 5.34
N LEU A 92 -9.69 -13.62 6.34
CA LEU A 92 -10.89 -14.45 6.37
C LEU A 92 -11.85 -14.13 5.22
N THR A 93 -11.88 -12.88 4.76
CA THR A 93 -12.74 -12.49 3.62
C THR A 93 -12.30 -13.13 2.31
N TRP A 94 -11.07 -13.66 2.23
CA TRP A 94 -10.62 -14.42 1.07
C TRP A 94 -11.12 -15.88 1.05
N LEU A 95 -11.64 -16.38 2.17
CA LEU A 95 -12.23 -17.71 2.26
C LEU A 95 -13.75 -17.68 2.04
N ASP A 96 -14.34 -16.49 2.00
CA ASP A 96 -15.76 -16.25 1.74
C ASP A 96 -15.98 -16.03 0.23
N TYR A 97 -16.77 -16.92 -0.39
CA TYR A 97 -17.12 -16.85 -1.81
C TYR A 97 -17.76 -15.50 -2.18
N ASP A 98 -18.76 -15.07 -1.41
CA ASP A 98 -19.55 -13.88 -1.73
C ASP A 98 -18.70 -12.63 -1.60
N ALA A 99 -17.86 -12.55 -0.56
CA ALA A 99 -16.95 -11.42 -0.35
C ALA A 99 -15.93 -11.29 -1.49
N VAL A 100 -15.32 -12.39 -1.94
CA VAL A 100 -14.37 -12.38 -3.06
C VAL A 100 -15.09 -12.08 -4.38
N ASN A 101 -16.25 -12.69 -4.62
CA ASN A 101 -17.04 -12.47 -5.82
C ASN A 101 -17.50 -11.00 -5.92
N ASP A 102 -17.89 -10.37 -4.81
CA ASP A 102 -18.24 -8.95 -4.78
C ASP A 102 -17.05 -8.03 -5.08
N ARG A 103 -15.87 -8.35 -4.54
CA ARG A 103 -14.61 -7.66 -4.89
C ARG A 103 -14.31 -7.78 -6.38
N TRP A 104 -14.50 -8.97 -6.96
CA TRP A 104 -14.32 -9.21 -8.38
C TRP A 104 -15.33 -8.44 -9.23
N ASN A 105 -16.60 -8.38 -8.80
CA ASN A 105 -17.66 -7.62 -9.47
C ASN A 105 -17.39 -6.12 -9.46
N ASP A 106 -16.91 -5.59 -8.34
CA ASP A 106 -16.51 -4.19 -8.24
C ASP A 106 -15.33 -3.88 -9.18
N ARG A 107 -14.30 -4.74 -9.18
CA ARG A 107 -13.15 -4.62 -10.09
C ARG A 107 -13.59 -4.69 -11.55
N TYR A 108 -14.46 -5.63 -11.91
CA TYR A 108 -15.06 -5.74 -13.24
C TYR A 108 -15.70 -4.41 -13.66
N ARG A 109 -16.59 -3.85 -12.82
CA ARG A 109 -17.30 -2.60 -13.13
C ARG A 109 -16.34 -1.43 -13.35
N ARG A 110 -15.34 -1.28 -12.47
CA ARG A 110 -14.29 -0.25 -12.61
C ARG A 110 -13.44 -0.46 -13.85
N PHE A 111 -13.08 -1.70 -14.15
CA PHE A 111 -12.24 -2.06 -15.30
C PHE A 111 -12.95 -1.74 -16.63
N VAL A 112 -14.23 -2.12 -16.75
CA VAL A 112 -15.06 -1.79 -17.92
C VAL A 112 -15.17 -0.28 -18.12
N THR A 113 -15.40 0.46 -17.03
CA THR A 113 -15.59 1.92 -17.07
C THR A 113 -14.30 2.67 -17.37
N HIS A 114 -13.19 2.32 -16.71
CA HIS A 114 -11.90 3.00 -16.83
C HIS A 114 -11.30 2.85 -18.23
N TYR A 115 -11.33 1.62 -18.77
CA TYR A 115 -10.75 1.35 -20.08
C TYR A 115 -11.70 1.60 -21.25
N ASP A 116 -13.00 1.79 -21.00
CA ASP A 116 -14.05 1.92 -22.02
C ASP A 116 -14.02 0.73 -22.98
N LEU A 117 -14.31 -0.45 -22.45
CA LEU A 117 -14.21 -1.70 -23.21
C LEU A 117 -15.25 -1.75 -24.34
N SER A 118 -14.83 -2.26 -25.50
CA SER A 118 -15.75 -2.60 -26.58
C SER A 118 -16.66 -3.79 -26.22
N ASP A 119 -17.77 -3.96 -26.93
CA ASP A 119 -18.68 -5.08 -26.69
C ASP A 119 -18.02 -6.45 -26.89
N ALA A 120 -17.06 -6.54 -27.82
CA ALA A 120 -16.26 -7.76 -28.00
C ALA A 120 -15.35 -8.05 -26.81
N GLN A 121 -14.75 -7.01 -26.21
CA GLN A 121 -13.94 -7.15 -25.00
C GLN A 121 -14.79 -7.51 -23.79
N LYS A 122 -15.98 -6.92 -23.64
CA LYS A 122 -16.94 -7.26 -22.57
C LYS A 122 -17.38 -8.72 -22.65
N ARG A 123 -17.73 -9.23 -23.84
CA ARG A 123 -18.08 -10.65 -24.03
C ARG A 123 -16.95 -11.59 -23.60
N ARG A 124 -15.71 -11.31 -24.02
CA ARG A 124 -14.54 -12.11 -23.60
C ARG A 124 -14.32 -12.02 -22.09
N LEU A 125 -14.54 -10.86 -21.50
CA LEU A 125 -14.44 -10.67 -20.05
C LEU A 125 -15.53 -11.46 -19.31
N ASP A 126 -16.76 -11.47 -19.82
CA ASP A 126 -17.87 -12.26 -19.27
C ASP A 126 -17.59 -13.76 -19.35
N GLU A 127 -17.07 -14.23 -20.49
CA GLU A 127 -16.63 -15.62 -20.68
C GLU A 127 -15.53 -16.02 -19.70
N LEU A 128 -14.59 -15.11 -19.37
CA LEU A 128 -13.58 -15.37 -18.34
C LEU A 128 -14.21 -15.47 -16.94
N PHE A 129 -15.12 -14.56 -16.59
CA PHE A 129 -15.71 -14.48 -15.25
C PHE A 129 -16.70 -15.61 -14.97
N VAL A 130 -17.65 -15.82 -15.88
CA VAL A 130 -18.84 -16.68 -15.69
C VAL A 130 -18.77 -17.95 -16.52
N GLY A 131 -17.87 -18.01 -17.51
CA GLY A 131 -17.81 -19.11 -18.47
C GLY A 131 -18.64 -18.83 -19.73
N PRO A 132 -18.42 -19.61 -20.80
CA PRO A 132 -19.24 -19.54 -21.98
C PRO A 132 -20.65 -20.07 -21.68
N ALA A 133 -21.67 -19.55 -22.37
CA ALA A 133 -23.04 -20.03 -22.21
C ALA A 133 -23.21 -21.50 -22.65
N ASP A 134 -22.40 -21.93 -23.61
CA ASP A 134 -22.36 -23.28 -24.12
C ASP A 134 -20.99 -23.65 -24.72
N PHE A 135 -20.72 -24.95 -24.78
CA PHE A 135 -19.55 -25.52 -25.44
C PHE A 135 -19.97 -26.12 -26.77
N ARG A 136 -19.41 -25.60 -27.87
CA ARG A 136 -19.79 -26.00 -29.23
C ARG A 136 -18.65 -26.71 -29.94
N ALA A 137 -18.98 -27.72 -30.75
CA ALA A 137 -18.08 -28.28 -31.75
C ALA A 137 -18.83 -28.54 -33.06
N GLU A 138 -18.11 -28.43 -34.18
CA GLU A 138 -18.66 -28.70 -35.51
C GLU A 138 -18.92 -30.19 -35.68
N LEU A 139 -20.10 -30.52 -36.20
CA LEU A 139 -20.53 -31.87 -36.54
C LEU A 139 -21.50 -31.75 -37.72
N ALA A 140 -21.11 -32.29 -38.88
CA ALA A 140 -21.89 -32.13 -40.11
C ALA A 140 -23.28 -32.76 -40.01
N GLU A 141 -23.34 -33.97 -39.46
CA GLU A 141 -24.56 -34.76 -39.26
C GLU A 141 -24.34 -35.77 -38.12
N PHE A 142 -25.41 -36.26 -37.51
CA PHE A 142 -25.30 -37.39 -36.58
C PHE A 142 -25.01 -38.68 -37.36
N PRO A 143 -24.11 -39.56 -36.86
CA PRO A 143 -23.94 -40.88 -37.43
C PRO A 143 -25.25 -41.68 -37.36
N GLU A 144 -25.47 -42.61 -38.30
CA GLU A 144 -26.71 -43.39 -38.37
C GLU A 144 -26.97 -44.16 -37.07
N GLY A 145 -28.22 -44.12 -36.58
CA GLY A 145 -28.65 -44.84 -35.39
C GLY A 145 -28.23 -44.20 -34.05
N VAL A 146 -27.41 -43.15 -34.06
CA VAL A 146 -26.99 -42.45 -32.84
C VAL A 146 -28.10 -41.52 -32.34
N LYS A 147 -28.51 -41.73 -31.10
CA LYS A 147 -29.43 -40.83 -30.37
C LYS A 147 -28.83 -40.53 -29.01
N VAL A 148 -28.79 -39.24 -28.65
CA VAL A 148 -28.35 -38.82 -27.33
C VAL A 148 -29.22 -39.49 -26.25
N PRO A 149 -28.63 -40.13 -25.23
CA PRO A 149 -29.38 -40.73 -24.13
C PRO A 149 -30.28 -39.70 -23.47
N LYS A 150 -31.49 -40.11 -23.03
CA LYS A 150 -32.45 -39.19 -22.38
C LYS A 150 -31.86 -38.45 -21.18
N GLU A 151 -30.96 -39.10 -20.44
CA GLU A 151 -30.25 -38.53 -19.29
C GLU A 151 -29.37 -37.31 -19.67
N LEU A 152 -28.86 -37.29 -20.90
CA LEU A 152 -27.95 -36.26 -21.41
C LEU A 152 -28.66 -35.25 -22.31
N ALA A 153 -29.86 -35.57 -22.79
CA ALA A 153 -30.63 -34.75 -23.72
C ALA A 153 -31.04 -33.38 -23.12
N ASP A 154 -31.03 -33.23 -21.79
CA ASP A 154 -31.33 -31.97 -21.11
C ASP A 154 -30.24 -30.91 -21.30
N PHE A 155 -29.00 -31.31 -21.63
CA PHE A 155 -27.86 -30.39 -21.70
C PHE A 155 -26.88 -30.69 -22.84
N VAL A 156 -27.13 -31.72 -23.65
CA VAL A 156 -26.40 -32.02 -24.89
C VAL A 156 -27.39 -31.98 -26.04
N GLU A 157 -27.25 -30.99 -26.91
CA GLU A 157 -28.09 -30.77 -28.07
C GLU A 157 -27.27 -30.81 -29.36
N PHE A 158 -27.80 -31.43 -30.40
CA PHE A 158 -27.30 -31.24 -31.76
C PHE A 158 -28.25 -30.33 -32.53
N ASN A 159 -27.68 -29.30 -33.15
CA ASN A 159 -28.42 -28.39 -33.98
C ASN A 159 -28.10 -28.65 -35.47
N PRO A 160 -29.02 -29.25 -36.24
CA PRO A 160 -28.79 -29.60 -37.64
C PRO A 160 -28.61 -28.38 -38.56
N GLN A 161 -29.20 -27.24 -38.21
CA GLN A 161 -29.14 -26.02 -39.01
C GLN A 161 -27.77 -25.35 -38.93
N THR A 162 -27.14 -25.44 -37.76
CA THR A 162 -25.82 -24.86 -37.51
C THR A 162 -24.69 -25.88 -37.59
N GLN A 163 -25.01 -27.16 -37.81
CA GLN A 163 -24.08 -28.30 -37.88
C GLN A 163 -23.13 -28.34 -36.69
N ARG A 164 -23.73 -28.28 -35.49
CA ARG A 164 -22.98 -28.19 -34.23
C ARG A 164 -23.60 -29.07 -33.16
N ILE A 165 -22.73 -29.70 -32.39
CA ILE A 165 -23.08 -30.21 -31.07
C ILE A 165 -22.84 -29.10 -30.04
N ILE A 166 -23.77 -28.94 -29.12
CA ILE A 166 -23.86 -27.88 -28.13
C ILE A 166 -24.04 -28.55 -26.76
N VAL A 167 -23.22 -28.17 -25.79
CA VAL A 167 -23.33 -28.61 -24.41
C VAL A 167 -23.52 -27.40 -23.50
N ASP A 168 -24.47 -27.48 -22.56
CA ASP A 168 -24.72 -26.40 -21.59
C ASP A 168 -23.43 -26.04 -20.85
N GLY A 169 -23.09 -24.74 -20.89
CA GLY A 169 -21.87 -24.21 -20.31
C GLY A 169 -21.77 -24.38 -18.80
N ARG A 170 -22.90 -24.42 -18.08
CA ARG A 170 -22.95 -24.48 -16.61
C ARG A 170 -22.91 -25.90 -16.06
N ARG A 171 -23.37 -26.88 -16.84
CA ARG A 171 -23.45 -28.28 -16.38
C ARG A 171 -22.11 -28.98 -16.51
N HIS A 172 -21.35 -28.62 -17.55
CA HIS A 172 -20.14 -29.31 -18.00
C HIS A 172 -20.39 -30.79 -18.29
N LEU A 173 -19.47 -31.44 -19.00
CA LEU A 173 -19.57 -32.87 -19.29
C LEU A 173 -18.62 -33.61 -18.35
N THR A 174 -19.12 -34.58 -17.58
CA THR A 174 -18.26 -35.42 -16.73
C THR A 174 -17.53 -36.48 -17.56
N ALA A 175 -16.48 -37.09 -16.99
CA ALA A 175 -15.72 -38.16 -17.66
C ALA A 175 -16.60 -39.38 -17.99
N ASP A 176 -17.51 -39.75 -17.09
CA ASP A 176 -18.42 -40.88 -17.30
C ASP A 176 -19.46 -40.58 -18.39
N GLU A 177 -20.01 -39.38 -18.40
CA GLU A 177 -20.97 -38.94 -19.44
C GLU A 177 -20.31 -38.85 -20.82
N LYS A 178 -19.05 -38.39 -20.87
CA LYS A 178 -18.23 -38.44 -22.07
C LYS A 178 -18.10 -39.89 -22.58
N LEU A 179 -17.73 -40.83 -21.71
CA LEU A 179 -17.59 -42.24 -22.09
C LEU A 179 -18.91 -42.81 -22.61
N LYS A 180 -20.04 -42.49 -21.96
CA LYS A 180 -21.39 -42.86 -22.46
C LYS A 180 -21.66 -42.32 -23.86
N LEU A 181 -21.27 -41.08 -24.16
CA LEU A 181 -21.46 -40.48 -25.49
C LEU A 181 -20.57 -41.11 -26.54
N LEU A 182 -19.33 -41.46 -26.20
CA LEU A 182 -18.38 -42.12 -27.11
C LEU A 182 -18.77 -43.58 -27.41
N ALA A 183 -19.34 -44.27 -26.44
CA ALA A 183 -19.83 -45.65 -26.60
C ALA A 183 -20.90 -45.78 -27.71
N LEU A 184 -21.62 -44.70 -28.05
CA LEU A 184 -22.66 -44.71 -29.08
C LEU A 184 -22.13 -44.99 -30.50
N VAL A 185 -20.85 -44.72 -30.75
CA VAL A 185 -20.19 -44.94 -32.05
C VAL A 185 -19.07 -45.97 -31.99
N GLU A 186 -18.89 -46.59 -30.81
CA GLU A 186 -17.76 -47.49 -30.54
C GLU A 186 -17.80 -48.71 -31.47
N SER A 187 -18.96 -49.34 -31.65
CA SER A 187 -19.12 -50.50 -32.54
C SER A 187 -18.89 -50.19 -34.03
N THR A 188 -18.98 -48.91 -34.43
CA THR A 188 -18.68 -48.46 -35.80
C THR A 188 -17.17 -48.32 -36.00
N LEU A 189 -16.42 -47.95 -34.96
CA LEU A 189 -15.00 -47.61 -35.03
C LEU A 189 -14.07 -48.72 -34.53
N TYR A 190 -14.53 -49.57 -33.61
CA TYR A 190 -13.74 -50.60 -32.94
C TYR A 190 -14.38 -51.98 -33.10
N ASP A 191 -13.55 -53.02 -33.09
CA ASP A 191 -14.02 -54.41 -33.05
C ASP A 191 -14.25 -54.90 -31.60
N ASP A 192 -14.77 -56.12 -31.45
CA ASP A 192 -15.09 -56.72 -30.15
C ASP A 192 -13.84 -56.94 -29.26
N THR A 193 -12.63 -56.82 -29.84
CA THR A 193 -11.35 -56.90 -29.12
C THR A 193 -10.81 -55.52 -28.71
N GLY A 194 -11.51 -54.44 -29.08
CA GLY A 194 -11.11 -53.05 -28.85
C GLY A 194 -10.08 -52.54 -29.85
N ALA A 195 -9.79 -53.28 -30.92
CA ALA A 195 -8.89 -52.82 -31.98
C ALA A 195 -9.65 -51.90 -32.95
N GLU A 196 -8.99 -50.83 -33.40
CA GLU A 196 -9.58 -49.89 -34.36
C GLU A 196 -9.82 -50.60 -35.70
N ARG A 197 -11.07 -50.55 -36.19
CA ARG A 197 -11.43 -51.13 -37.48
C ARG A 197 -10.70 -50.39 -38.59
N LYS A 198 -10.30 -51.12 -39.63
CA LYS A 198 -9.77 -50.50 -40.84
C LYS A 198 -10.86 -49.60 -41.46
N PRO A 199 -10.49 -48.43 -42.02
CA PRO A 199 -11.45 -47.60 -42.74
C PRO A 199 -12.11 -48.42 -43.86
N PRO A 200 -13.43 -48.34 -44.04
CA PRO A 200 -14.11 -48.88 -45.22
C PRO A 200 -13.48 -48.32 -46.51
N GLU A 201 -13.57 -49.04 -47.62
CA GLU A 201 -13.12 -48.47 -48.90
C GLU A 201 -14.06 -47.32 -49.31
N MET A 202 -13.53 -46.24 -49.93
CA MET A 202 -14.36 -45.12 -50.40
C MET A 202 -15.51 -45.56 -51.33
N ASN A 203 -15.35 -46.69 -52.00
CA ASN A 203 -16.34 -47.25 -52.93
C ASN A 203 -17.53 -47.90 -52.20
N GLU A 204 -17.47 -48.08 -50.87
CA GLU A 204 -18.54 -48.63 -50.04
C GLU A 204 -19.61 -47.60 -49.65
N GLY A 205 -19.56 -46.38 -50.20
CA GLY A 205 -20.63 -45.39 -50.14
C GLY A 205 -21.09 -45.05 -48.70
N GLU A 206 -22.29 -45.49 -48.34
CA GLU A 206 -22.94 -45.21 -47.05
C GLU A 206 -22.12 -45.69 -45.84
N ASN A 207 -21.47 -46.84 -45.93
CA ASN A 207 -20.62 -47.36 -44.84
C ASN A 207 -19.40 -46.46 -44.58
N TYR A 208 -18.78 -45.96 -45.65
CA TYR A 208 -17.65 -45.04 -45.56
C TYR A 208 -18.09 -43.70 -44.96
N THR A 209 -19.22 -43.14 -45.41
CA THR A 209 -19.77 -41.89 -44.89
C THR A 209 -20.13 -42.00 -43.41
N ASN A 210 -20.76 -43.10 -42.98
CA ASN A 210 -21.11 -43.31 -41.57
C ASN A 210 -19.86 -43.47 -40.68
N TRP A 211 -18.81 -44.15 -41.16
CA TRP A 211 -17.53 -44.26 -40.46
C TRP A 211 -16.84 -42.89 -40.32
N GLU A 212 -16.84 -42.05 -41.36
CA GLU A 212 -16.32 -40.68 -41.29
C GLU A 212 -17.10 -39.82 -40.29
N LEU A 213 -18.43 -39.89 -40.30
CA LEU A 213 -19.29 -39.17 -39.36
C LEU A 213 -19.04 -39.64 -37.92
N ALA A 214 -18.88 -40.94 -37.69
CA ALA A 214 -18.53 -41.49 -36.37
C ALA A 214 -17.19 -40.94 -35.85
N LYS A 215 -16.18 -40.82 -36.72
CA LYS A 215 -14.90 -40.17 -36.38
C LYS A 215 -15.08 -38.68 -36.06
N GLN A 216 -15.84 -37.95 -36.88
CA GLN A 216 -16.11 -36.52 -36.65
C GLN A 216 -16.86 -36.31 -35.32
N TYR A 217 -17.83 -37.17 -35.02
CA TYR A 217 -18.57 -37.15 -33.76
C TYR A 217 -17.65 -37.36 -32.56
N THR A 218 -16.80 -38.39 -32.57
CA THR A 218 -15.81 -38.62 -31.49
C THR A 218 -14.90 -37.40 -31.28
N GLN A 219 -14.40 -36.81 -32.36
CA GLN A 219 -13.58 -35.58 -32.27
C GLN A 219 -14.37 -34.39 -31.74
N ALA A 220 -15.64 -34.25 -32.12
CA ALA A 220 -16.51 -33.17 -31.64
C ALA A 220 -16.77 -33.30 -30.13
N ILE A 221 -17.12 -34.50 -29.65
CA ILE A 221 -17.30 -34.79 -28.22
C ILE A 221 -16.02 -34.53 -27.44
N GLU A 222 -14.87 -34.99 -27.93
CA GLU A 222 -13.59 -34.73 -27.27
C GLU A 222 -13.31 -33.23 -27.18
N ARG A 223 -13.51 -32.47 -28.27
CA ARG A 223 -13.31 -31.01 -28.27
C ARG A 223 -14.24 -30.30 -27.30
N VAL A 224 -15.51 -30.69 -27.25
CA VAL A 224 -16.47 -30.13 -26.30
C VAL A 224 -16.06 -30.45 -24.88
N TYR A 225 -15.70 -31.70 -24.58
CA TYR A 225 -15.24 -32.12 -23.26
C TYR A 225 -14.00 -31.35 -22.82
N GLN A 226 -12.97 -31.25 -23.67
CA GLN A 226 -11.73 -30.51 -23.38
C GLN A 226 -11.97 -29.00 -23.17
N ARG A 227 -13.02 -28.44 -23.78
CA ARG A 227 -13.43 -27.06 -23.51
C ARG A 227 -14.19 -26.97 -22.19
N ALA A 228 -15.09 -27.91 -21.94
CA ALA A 228 -15.86 -28.01 -20.71
C ALA A 228 -14.99 -28.26 -19.48
N THR A 229 -13.81 -28.86 -19.60
CA THR A 229 -12.88 -28.99 -18.47
C THR A 229 -12.26 -27.66 -18.01
N ASN A 230 -12.33 -26.61 -18.84
CA ASN A 230 -11.83 -25.29 -18.46
C ASN A 230 -12.91 -24.53 -17.68
N LEU A 231 -12.78 -24.55 -16.36
CA LEU A 231 -13.65 -23.80 -15.46
C LEU A 231 -13.41 -22.29 -15.58
N SER A 232 -14.50 -21.53 -15.51
CA SER A 232 -14.46 -20.07 -15.37
C SER A 232 -13.85 -19.64 -14.04
N TYR A 233 -13.50 -18.36 -13.92
CA TYR A 233 -12.95 -17.86 -12.67
C TYR A 233 -13.91 -18.00 -11.49
N ARG A 234 -15.22 -17.78 -11.68
CA ARG A 234 -16.21 -17.96 -10.60
C ARG A 234 -16.39 -19.42 -10.18
N GLU A 235 -16.35 -20.36 -11.12
CA GLU A 235 -16.40 -21.78 -10.81
C GLU A 235 -15.13 -22.22 -10.07
N ARG A 236 -13.96 -21.75 -10.52
CA ARG A 236 -12.69 -22.00 -9.82
C ARG A 236 -12.67 -21.37 -8.42
N LEU A 237 -13.26 -20.19 -8.27
CA LEU A 237 -13.41 -19.55 -6.96
C LEU A 237 -14.33 -20.38 -6.08
N ASP A 238 -15.48 -20.80 -6.60
CA ASP A 238 -16.44 -21.63 -5.86
C ASP A 238 -15.78 -22.91 -5.36
N VAL A 239 -15.02 -23.62 -6.21
CA VAL A 239 -14.24 -24.80 -5.83
C VAL A 239 -13.12 -24.49 -4.83
N ALA A 240 -12.48 -23.32 -4.93
CA ALA A 240 -11.39 -22.94 -4.01
C ALA A 240 -11.89 -22.49 -2.64
N THR A 241 -13.09 -21.91 -2.55
CA THR A 241 -13.70 -21.45 -1.29
C THR A 241 -14.61 -22.50 -0.67
N ARG A 242 -15.27 -23.33 -1.48
CA ARG A 242 -16.03 -24.48 -1.00
C ARG A 242 -15.09 -25.66 -0.88
N LEU A 243 -14.69 -25.93 0.35
CA LEU A 243 -13.94 -27.12 0.68
C LEU A 243 -14.84 -28.34 0.44
N ASP A 244 -14.63 -29.02 -0.68
CA ASP A 244 -15.14 -30.37 -0.89
C ASP A 244 -14.64 -31.23 0.28
N PRO A 245 -15.52 -31.89 1.06
CA PRO A 245 -15.12 -32.81 2.13
C PRO A 245 -14.18 -33.93 1.65
N GLU A 246 -14.08 -34.17 0.34
CA GLU A 246 -13.16 -35.12 -0.29
C GLU A 246 -11.92 -34.50 -0.98
N ALA A 247 -11.79 -33.16 -1.04
CA ALA A 247 -10.60 -32.50 -1.56
C ALA A 247 -9.34 -32.98 -0.81
N PRO A 248 -8.21 -33.18 -1.50
CA PRO A 248 -7.11 -33.97 -0.99
C PRO A 248 -6.68 -33.53 0.41
N ARG A 249 -7.00 -34.39 1.38
CA ARG A 249 -6.49 -34.46 2.77
C ARG A 249 -4.95 -34.39 2.88
N VAL A 250 -4.24 -34.26 1.77
CA VAL A 250 -2.78 -34.35 1.59
C VAL A 250 -2.04 -33.17 2.21
N VAL A 251 -2.67 -31.99 2.39
CA VAL A 251 -2.03 -30.87 3.10
C VAL A 251 -2.07 -31.06 4.63
N PHE A 252 -2.95 -31.93 5.14
CA PHE A 252 -3.29 -32.00 6.57
C PHE A 252 -2.61 -33.16 7.33
N SER A 253 -1.84 -34.03 6.67
CA SER A 253 -1.15 -35.13 7.37
C SER A 253 -0.06 -34.67 8.34
N ASN A 254 0.32 -33.39 8.31
CA ASN A 254 1.43 -32.84 9.10
C ASN A 254 0.97 -31.97 10.29
N PHE A 255 -0.33 -31.65 10.42
CA PHE A 255 -0.84 -30.94 11.59
C PHE A 255 -1.18 -31.96 12.69
N LYS A 256 -0.48 -31.88 13.84
CA LYS A 256 -0.60 -32.80 14.98
C LYS A 256 -1.88 -32.60 15.82
N GLY A 257 -3.00 -32.29 15.17
CA GLY A 257 -4.32 -32.24 15.80
C GLY A 257 -5.08 -33.53 15.50
N THR A 258 -5.47 -34.27 16.53
CA THR A 258 -6.34 -35.45 16.41
C THR A 258 -7.69 -35.01 15.85
N PHE A 259 -7.90 -35.11 14.54
CA PHE A 259 -9.23 -35.06 13.97
C PHE A 259 -9.95 -36.33 14.43
N GLY A 260 -10.81 -36.19 15.46
CA GLY A 260 -11.89 -37.16 15.68
C GLY A 260 -12.75 -37.23 14.42
N ASP A 261 -13.52 -38.30 14.28
CA ASP A 261 -14.31 -38.64 13.09
C ASP A 261 -15.39 -37.60 12.66
N ASP A 262 -15.39 -36.39 13.26
CA ASP A 262 -16.30 -35.28 12.97
C ASP A 262 -15.68 -34.30 11.97
N TYR A 263 -16.27 -34.26 10.77
CA TYR A 263 -15.97 -33.28 9.72
C TYR A 263 -16.19 -31.85 10.23
N THR A 264 -15.11 -31.16 10.59
CA THR A 264 -15.12 -29.73 10.89
C THR A 264 -14.68 -28.97 9.63
N PRO A 265 -15.52 -28.08 9.05
CA PRO A 265 -15.14 -27.25 7.90
C PRO A 265 -13.82 -26.49 8.15
N ILE A 266 -12.93 -26.44 7.17
CA ILE A 266 -11.54 -25.97 7.38
C ILE A 266 -11.45 -24.46 7.70
N ASP A 267 -12.39 -23.65 7.25
CA ASP A 267 -12.57 -22.24 7.67
C ASP A 267 -12.91 -22.14 9.17
N SER A 268 -13.75 -23.04 9.67
CA SER A 268 -14.05 -23.14 11.10
C SER A 268 -12.84 -23.62 11.92
N TYR A 269 -11.99 -24.50 11.37
CA TYR A 269 -10.72 -24.87 12.02
C TYR A 269 -9.73 -23.70 12.09
N TYR A 270 -9.57 -22.94 11.00
CA TYR A 270 -8.69 -21.77 10.99
C TYR A 270 -9.12 -20.71 12.02
N SER A 271 -10.42 -20.44 12.10
CA SER A 271 -10.96 -19.51 13.10
C SER A 271 -10.84 -20.02 14.54
N VAL A 272 -10.97 -21.32 14.78
CA VAL A 272 -10.71 -21.93 16.09
C VAL A 272 -9.24 -21.77 16.50
N LEU A 273 -8.28 -22.06 15.62
CA LEU A 273 -6.86 -21.88 15.90
C LEU A 273 -6.52 -20.42 16.19
N LEU A 274 -7.11 -19.46 15.46
CA LEU A 274 -6.94 -18.04 15.76
C LEU A 274 -7.41 -17.70 17.18
N ALA A 275 -8.56 -18.23 17.61
CA ALA A 275 -9.08 -18.02 18.96
C ALA A 275 -8.18 -18.69 20.02
N GLU A 276 -7.66 -19.88 19.76
CA GLU A 276 -6.69 -20.56 20.63
C GLU A 276 -5.41 -19.76 20.80
N TYR A 277 -4.86 -19.24 19.70
CA TYR A 277 -3.68 -18.37 19.73
C TYR A 277 -3.92 -17.09 20.53
N GLU A 278 -5.06 -16.41 20.36
CA GLU A 278 -5.37 -15.22 21.14
C GLU A 278 -5.49 -15.51 22.63
N ASN A 279 -6.13 -16.62 23.00
CA ASN A 279 -6.22 -17.06 24.39
C ASN A 279 -4.85 -17.39 24.97
N ALA A 280 -4.05 -18.20 24.26
CA ALA A 280 -2.70 -18.58 24.69
C ALA A 280 -1.81 -17.35 24.89
N ARG A 281 -1.87 -16.38 23.97
CA ARG A 281 -1.12 -15.12 24.07
C ARG A 281 -1.56 -14.27 25.26
N ALA A 282 -2.87 -14.19 25.52
CA ALA A 282 -3.42 -13.40 26.62
C ALA A 282 -3.10 -13.99 28.00
N SER A 283 -2.99 -15.33 28.10
CA SER A 283 -2.69 -16.04 29.34
C SER A 283 -1.20 -16.34 29.56
N ALA A 284 -0.32 -16.04 28.60
CA ALA A 284 1.10 -16.40 28.68
C ALA A 284 1.85 -15.57 29.73
N GLU A 285 2.20 -16.18 30.85
CA GLU A 285 3.00 -15.56 31.92
C GLU A 285 4.48 -15.97 31.82
N THR A 286 4.73 -17.23 31.46
CA THR A 286 6.06 -17.84 31.37
C THR A 286 6.68 -17.73 29.99
N ASP A 287 8.01 -17.85 29.90
CA ASP A 287 8.72 -17.89 28.61
C ASP A 287 8.27 -19.06 27.73
N PHE A 288 8.00 -20.21 28.35
CA PHE A 288 7.52 -21.41 27.66
C PHE A 288 6.12 -21.21 27.05
N GLU A 289 5.19 -20.57 27.76
CA GLU A 289 3.85 -20.27 27.23
C GLU A 289 3.91 -19.26 26.07
N ARG A 290 4.84 -18.29 26.12
CA ARG A 290 5.09 -17.37 25.01
C ARG A 290 5.62 -18.10 23.78
N GLU A 291 6.62 -18.96 23.95
CA GLU A 291 7.18 -19.79 22.87
C GLU A 291 6.12 -20.71 22.24
N HIS A 292 5.22 -21.26 23.06
CA HIS A 292 4.09 -22.05 22.56
C HIS A 292 3.13 -21.21 21.72
N ALA A 293 2.76 -20.01 22.18
CA ALA A 293 1.90 -19.09 21.42
C ALA A 293 2.56 -18.65 20.10
N GLU A 294 3.88 -18.44 20.09
CA GLU A 294 4.64 -18.14 18.87
C GLU A 294 4.64 -19.32 17.88
N THR A 295 4.80 -20.54 18.38
CA THR A 295 4.71 -21.77 17.58
C THR A 295 3.33 -21.90 16.93
N LEU A 296 2.26 -21.73 17.73
CA LEU A 296 0.88 -21.70 17.23
C LEU A 296 0.67 -20.62 16.17
N TYR A 297 1.24 -19.42 16.36
CA TYR A 297 1.16 -18.38 15.35
C TYR A 297 1.84 -18.78 14.04
N GLY A 298 3.00 -19.44 14.10
CA GLY A 298 3.69 -19.98 12.93
C GLY A 298 2.82 -20.97 12.16
N GLU A 299 2.23 -21.93 12.87
CA GLU A 299 1.28 -22.92 12.33
C GLU A 299 0.07 -22.25 11.67
N ILE A 300 -0.51 -21.23 12.29
CA ILE A 300 -1.60 -20.40 11.74
C ILE A 300 -1.16 -19.70 10.46
N GLN A 301 0.06 -19.15 10.39
CA GLN A 301 0.56 -18.49 9.18
C GLN A 301 0.75 -19.48 8.02
N GLU A 302 1.20 -20.71 8.31
CA GLU A 302 1.31 -21.77 7.32
C GLU A 302 -0.07 -22.20 6.80
N LEU A 303 -1.02 -22.45 7.71
CA LEU A 303 -2.39 -22.79 7.35
C LEU A 303 -3.04 -21.68 6.53
N LYS A 304 -2.92 -20.42 6.98
CA LYS A 304 -3.40 -19.24 6.25
C LYS A 304 -2.87 -19.20 4.82
N ARG A 305 -1.57 -19.43 4.62
CA ARG A 305 -0.96 -19.47 3.27
C ARG A 305 -1.53 -20.60 2.42
N ALA A 306 -1.76 -21.77 3.01
CA ALA A 306 -2.33 -22.91 2.31
C ALA A 306 -3.79 -22.68 1.88
N LEU A 307 -4.60 -22.03 2.72
CA LEU A 307 -6.02 -21.77 2.43
C LEU A 307 -6.22 -20.56 1.51
N VAL A 308 -5.60 -19.44 1.84
CA VAL A 308 -5.80 -18.16 1.14
C VAL A 308 -4.95 -18.08 -0.14
N GLY A 309 -3.81 -18.78 -0.18
CA GLY A 309 -2.87 -18.76 -1.30
C GLY A 309 -3.51 -19.11 -2.65
N PRO A 310 -4.25 -20.23 -2.78
CA PRO A 310 -4.97 -20.58 -4.00
C PRO A 310 -5.93 -19.48 -4.45
N VAL A 311 -6.75 -18.92 -3.55
CA VAL A 311 -7.73 -17.88 -3.89
C VAL A 311 -7.04 -16.58 -4.32
N LYS A 312 -6.00 -16.12 -3.60
CA LYS A 312 -5.20 -14.95 -4.01
C LYS A 312 -4.49 -15.18 -5.35
N SER A 313 -4.07 -16.41 -5.64
CA SER A 313 -3.49 -16.76 -6.94
C SER A 313 -4.53 -16.67 -8.07
N LEU A 314 -5.77 -17.07 -7.81
CA LEU A 314 -6.89 -16.92 -8.76
C LEU A 314 -7.16 -15.43 -9.02
N ASP A 315 -7.20 -14.60 -7.97
CA ASP A 315 -7.38 -13.14 -8.09
C ASP A 315 -6.30 -12.47 -8.96
N ALA A 316 -5.04 -12.87 -8.75
CA ALA A 316 -3.91 -12.37 -9.52
C ALA A 316 -3.95 -12.83 -10.98
N GLN A 317 -4.30 -14.10 -11.23
CA GLN A 317 -4.47 -14.66 -12.58
C GLN A 317 -5.61 -13.96 -13.32
N LEU A 318 -6.77 -13.80 -12.68
CA LEU A 318 -7.92 -13.08 -13.21
C LEU A 318 -7.51 -11.67 -13.62
N THR A 319 -6.85 -10.94 -12.72
CA THR A 319 -6.36 -9.58 -12.99
C THR A 319 -5.46 -9.58 -14.22
N ASN A 320 -4.46 -10.45 -14.29
CA ASN A 320 -3.56 -10.54 -15.44
C ASN A 320 -4.32 -10.79 -16.75
N ASP A 321 -5.24 -11.75 -16.76
CA ASP A 321 -6.05 -12.08 -17.94
C ASP A 321 -6.96 -10.93 -18.38
N MET A 322 -7.51 -10.17 -17.44
CA MET A 322 -8.23 -8.93 -17.75
C MET A 322 -7.33 -7.93 -18.51
N TYR A 323 -6.11 -7.68 -18.03
CA TYR A 323 -5.16 -6.76 -18.68
C TYR A 323 -4.68 -7.25 -20.06
N LYS A 324 -4.71 -8.56 -20.34
CA LYS A 324 -4.44 -9.12 -21.67
C LYS A 324 -5.48 -8.73 -22.71
N LEU A 325 -6.71 -8.42 -22.29
CA LEU A 325 -7.79 -7.98 -23.20
C LEU A 325 -7.60 -6.56 -23.73
N LEU A 326 -6.76 -5.76 -23.09
CA LEU A 326 -6.58 -4.34 -23.40
C LEU A 326 -5.70 -4.10 -24.63
N THR A 327 -6.09 -3.11 -25.43
CA THR A 327 -5.25 -2.53 -26.48
C THR A 327 -4.09 -1.72 -25.88
N PRO A 328 -3.01 -1.46 -26.64
CA PRO A 328 -1.92 -0.59 -26.20
C PRO A 328 -2.40 0.80 -25.74
N GLU A 329 -3.37 1.38 -26.46
CA GLU A 329 -3.96 2.69 -26.16
C GLU A 329 -4.75 2.65 -24.85
N GLN A 330 -5.49 1.57 -24.59
CA GLN A 330 -6.19 1.38 -23.32
C GLN A 330 -5.20 1.21 -22.16
N ARG A 331 -4.13 0.43 -22.33
CA ARG A 331 -3.09 0.28 -21.29
C ARG A 331 -2.40 1.59 -20.95
N ALA A 332 -2.26 2.50 -21.92
CA ALA A 332 -1.69 3.83 -21.70
C ALA A 332 -2.52 4.72 -20.75
N LYS A 333 -3.79 4.38 -20.49
CA LYS A 333 -4.62 5.07 -19.47
C LYS A 333 -4.17 4.83 -18.03
N GLY A 334 -3.20 3.95 -17.79
CA GLY A 334 -2.70 3.62 -16.46
C GLY A 334 -3.59 2.62 -15.71
N ALA A 335 -3.22 2.31 -14.46
CA ALA A 335 -3.92 1.35 -13.63
C ALA A 335 -5.36 1.80 -13.27
N ILE A 336 -6.25 0.85 -13.02
CA ILE A 336 -7.60 1.16 -12.55
C ILE A 336 -7.56 1.85 -11.17
N PRO A 337 -8.36 2.89 -10.93
CA PRO A 337 -8.46 3.50 -9.60
C PRO A 337 -8.93 2.46 -8.59
N GLN A 338 -8.19 2.31 -7.49
CA GLN A 338 -8.62 1.45 -6.38
C GLN A 338 -9.84 2.05 -5.67
N PRO A 339 -10.65 1.26 -4.94
CA PRO A 339 -11.71 1.81 -4.09
C PRO A 339 -11.11 2.49 -2.85
N TRP A 340 -11.89 3.27 -2.12
CA TRP A 340 -11.47 3.81 -0.82
C TRP A 340 -11.86 2.82 0.27
N ASP A 341 -10.89 2.02 0.71
CA ASP A 341 -10.99 1.13 1.87
C ASP A 341 -10.06 1.60 3.00
N THR A 342 -10.09 0.91 4.14
CA THR A 342 -9.32 1.30 5.33
C THR A 342 -7.81 1.22 5.08
N VAL A 343 -7.36 0.23 4.31
CA VAL A 343 -5.97 0.08 3.87
C VAL A 343 -5.54 1.27 3.03
N ARG A 344 -6.32 1.67 2.02
CA ARG A 344 -5.97 2.81 1.18
C ARG A 344 -5.96 4.12 1.94
N ILE A 345 -6.81 4.28 2.96
CA ILE A 345 -6.74 5.44 3.86
C ILE A 345 -5.39 5.44 4.58
N ALA A 346 -4.98 4.31 5.15
CA ALA A 346 -3.67 4.17 5.80
C ALA A 346 -2.49 4.44 4.83
N ASP A 347 -2.57 3.91 3.61
CA ASP A 347 -1.58 4.12 2.56
C ASP A 347 -1.48 5.59 2.18
N THR A 348 -2.63 6.23 1.94
CA THR A 348 -2.71 7.64 1.57
C THR A 348 -2.17 8.53 2.67
N LEU A 349 -2.53 8.28 3.94
CA LEU A 349 -2.00 9.02 5.09
C LEU A 349 -0.48 8.85 5.22
N THR A 350 0.02 7.64 5.02
CA THR A 350 1.46 7.35 5.07
C THR A 350 2.22 8.07 3.96
N ILE A 351 1.75 7.94 2.71
CA ILE A 351 2.37 8.56 1.54
C ILE A 351 2.34 10.09 1.66
N THR A 352 1.17 10.67 1.94
CA THR A 352 1.01 12.12 2.06
C THR A 352 1.79 12.67 3.23
N GLY A 353 1.81 11.96 4.38
CA GLY A 353 2.61 12.32 5.54
C GLY A 353 4.11 12.35 5.23
N LEU A 354 4.64 11.30 4.60
CA LEU A 354 6.05 11.22 4.18
C LEU A 354 6.43 12.34 3.21
N CYS A 355 5.66 12.52 2.13
CA CYS A 355 5.92 13.56 1.14
C CYS A 355 5.86 14.96 1.75
N THR A 356 4.78 15.28 2.48
CA THR A 356 4.56 16.63 2.99
C THR A 356 5.51 16.96 4.13
N LEU A 357 5.60 16.13 5.16
CA LEU A 357 6.43 16.40 6.33
C LEU A 357 7.92 16.37 5.98
N GLY A 358 8.36 15.44 5.13
CA GLY A 358 9.72 15.39 4.61
C GLY A 358 10.09 16.65 3.82
N THR A 359 9.23 17.08 2.89
CA THR A 359 9.45 18.31 2.11
C THR A 359 9.47 19.56 2.98
N LEU A 360 8.58 19.64 3.97
CA LEU A 360 8.54 20.75 4.93
C LEU A 360 9.82 20.84 5.75
N LEU A 361 10.39 19.70 6.17
CA LEU A 361 11.67 19.64 6.88
C LEU A 361 12.85 20.06 5.99
N LEU A 362 12.85 19.67 4.72
CA LEU A 362 13.88 20.07 3.75
C LEU A 362 13.89 21.59 3.53
N ILE A 363 12.72 22.16 3.24
CA ILE A 363 12.54 23.59 3.00
C ILE A 363 12.73 24.41 4.30
N GLY A 364 12.51 23.78 5.45
CA GLY A 364 12.51 24.45 6.74
C GLY A 364 11.31 25.37 6.92
N PHE A 365 10.12 24.89 6.54
CA PHE A 365 8.84 25.56 6.74
C PHE A 365 8.04 24.87 7.86
N LEU A 366 7.53 25.66 8.80
CA LEU A 366 6.86 25.19 10.02
C LEU A 366 7.67 24.10 10.74
N THR A 367 9.00 24.28 10.81
CA THR A 367 9.97 23.23 11.13
C THR A 367 9.68 22.50 12.44
N ARG A 368 9.19 23.22 13.46
CA ARG A 368 8.87 22.61 14.76
C ARG A 368 7.65 21.69 14.68
N PHE A 369 6.63 22.12 13.93
CA PHE A 369 5.42 21.34 13.70
C PHE A 369 5.72 20.15 12.79
N SER A 370 6.42 20.36 11.67
CA SER A 370 6.78 19.28 10.76
C SER A 370 7.68 18.24 11.41
N ALA A 371 8.66 18.66 12.23
CA ALA A 371 9.49 17.73 12.99
C ALA A 371 8.69 16.95 14.05
N ALA A 372 7.77 17.59 14.78
CA ALA A 372 6.93 16.91 15.76
C ALA A 372 5.99 15.89 15.10
N MET A 373 5.31 16.27 14.02
CA MET A 373 4.40 15.37 13.30
C MET A 373 5.15 14.24 12.59
N ALA A 374 6.33 14.50 12.02
CA ALA A 374 7.18 13.46 11.46
C ALA A 374 7.62 12.48 12.55
N GLY A 375 8.02 12.99 13.73
CA GLY A 375 8.38 12.16 14.88
C GLY A 375 7.22 11.28 15.34
N LEU A 376 5.99 11.80 15.40
CA LEU A 376 4.80 11.02 15.73
C LEU A 376 4.49 9.94 14.68
N MET A 377 4.64 10.25 13.39
CA MET A 377 4.43 9.30 12.31
C MET A 377 5.45 8.15 12.36
N VAL A 378 6.74 8.47 12.47
CA VAL A 378 7.81 7.46 12.59
C VAL A 378 7.66 6.65 13.88
N LEU A 379 7.18 7.27 14.97
CA LEU A 379 6.82 6.55 16.19
C LEU A 379 5.68 5.56 15.94
N GLY A 380 4.68 5.93 15.14
CA GLY A 380 3.64 4.99 14.69
C GLY A 380 4.23 3.76 13.99
N PHE A 381 5.20 3.94 13.08
CA PHE A 381 5.90 2.82 12.44
C PHE A 381 6.69 1.99 13.47
N TYR A 382 7.36 2.63 14.42
CA TYR A 382 8.04 1.90 15.49
C TYR A 382 7.07 1.05 16.34
N LEU A 383 5.89 1.58 16.67
CA LEU A 383 4.90 0.92 17.52
C LEU A 383 4.12 -0.19 16.82
N ALA A 384 4.10 -0.22 15.48
CA ALA A 384 3.45 -1.29 14.73
C ALA A 384 4.20 -2.64 14.85
N TRP A 385 5.52 -2.62 14.99
CA TRP A 385 6.30 -3.84 15.21
C TRP A 385 7.53 -3.53 16.08
N PRO A 386 7.32 -3.28 17.39
CA PRO A 386 8.39 -2.82 18.27
C PRO A 386 9.29 -3.99 18.68
N PRO A 387 10.62 -3.82 18.74
CA PRO A 387 11.54 -4.86 19.16
C PRO A 387 11.62 -4.94 20.69
N TRP A 388 10.49 -5.23 21.33
CA TRP A 388 10.37 -5.36 22.77
C TRP A 388 10.54 -6.81 23.21
N PRO A 389 10.97 -7.06 24.46
CA PRO A 389 10.98 -8.41 25.01
C PRO A 389 9.61 -9.08 24.88
N GLY A 390 9.57 -10.30 24.35
CA GLY A 390 8.32 -11.06 24.13
C GLY A 390 7.54 -10.69 22.86
N VAL A 391 8.10 -9.84 21.98
CA VAL A 391 7.57 -9.60 20.64
C VAL A 391 8.45 -10.32 19.62
N VAL A 392 7.83 -11.07 18.71
CA VAL A 392 8.53 -11.74 17.61
C VAL A 392 9.36 -10.73 16.81
N GLU A 393 10.66 -11.01 16.66
CA GLU A 393 11.57 -10.15 15.92
C GLU A 393 11.10 -9.98 14.47
N ALA A 394 11.09 -8.74 13.99
CA ALA A 394 10.76 -8.46 12.61
C ALA A 394 11.83 -9.08 11.68
N PRO A 395 11.44 -9.73 10.58
CA PRO A 395 12.40 -10.32 9.65
C PRO A 395 13.32 -9.24 9.06
N GLY A 396 14.63 -9.40 9.26
CA GLY A 396 15.65 -8.46 8.79
C GLY A 396 16.99 -8.66 9.48
N PRO A 397 18.04 -7.94 9.04
CA PRO A 397 19.37 -8.03 9.64
C PRO A 397 19.51 -7.25 10.97
N ASP A 398 18.47 -6.51 11.36
CA ASP A 398 18.50 -5.59 12.50
C ASP A 398 18.14 -6.33 13.81
N HIS A 399 19.13 -6.69 14.63
CA HIS A 399 18.92 -7.26 15.98
C HIS A 399 19.03 -6.18 17.07
N ALA A 400 18.01 -5.33 17.18
CA ALA A 400 18.04 -4.17 18.07
C ALA A 400 17.02 -4.29 19.20
N LEU A 401 17.46 -4.53 20.44
CA LEU A 401 16.57 -4.57 21.62
C LEU A 401 16.11 -3.15 21.99
N VAL A 402 14.81 -2.89 21.91
CA VAL A 402 14.11 -1.62 22.21
C VAL A 402 14.53 -0.44 21.32
N VAL A 403 15.82 -0.15 21.18
CA VAL A 403 16.34 1.02 20.44
C VAL A 403 16.80 0.59 19.04
N ASN A 404 15.93 0.77 18.04
CA ASN A 404 16.26 0.59 16.63
C ASN A 404 16.43 1.94 15.91
N LYS A 405 16.74 1.88 14.60
CA LYS A 405 16.90 3.08 13.76
C LYS A 405 15.68 4.02 13.79
N ASN A 406 14.47 3.47 13.82
CA ASN A 406 13.23 4.24 13.87
C ASN A 406 13.15 5.04 15.17
N LEU A 407 13.44 4.42 16.33
CA LEU A 407 13.39 5.12 17.61
C LEU A 407 14.46 6.23 17.73
N ILE A 408 15.66 5.99 17.19
CA ILE A 408 16.72 7.01 17.11
C ILE A 408 16.24 8.20 16.27
N GLU A 409 15.58 7.93 15.13
CA GLU A 409 15.02 8.96 14.26
C GLU A 409 13.90 9.75 14.94
N VAL A 410 13.01 9.09 15.70
CA VAL A 410 11.97 9.76 16.52
C VAL A 410 12.60 10.73 17.53
N MET A 411 13.63 10.28 18.27
CA MET A 411 14.32 11.13 19.24
C MET A 411 15.00 12.32 18.56
N ALA A 412 15.63 12.10 17.40
CA ALA A 412 16.24 13.16 16.62
C ALA A 412 15.19 14.19 16.15
N LEU A 413 14.04 13.73 15.65
CA LEU A 413 12.93 14.59 15.22
C LEU A 413 12.34 15.40 16.38
N PHE A 414 12.13 14.81 17.55
CA PHE A 414 11.68 15.56 18.73
C PHE A 414 12.71 16.57 19.23
N ALA A 415 14.01 16.24 19.18
CA ALA A 415 15.07 17.20 19.46
C ALA A 415 15.04 18.38 18.46
N LEU A 416 14.83 18.11 17.17
CA LEU A 416 14.67 19.13 16.13
C LEU A 416 13.40 19.97 16.35
N ALA A 417 12.31 19.39 16.84
CA ALA A 417 11.07 20.12 17.17
C ALA A 417 11.26 21.10 18.35
N ALA A 418 12.14 20.76 19.28
CA ALA A 418 12.51 21.62 20.41
C ALA A 418 13.41 22.79 20.02
N LEU A 419 14.11 22.71 18.87
CA LEU A 419 15.12 23.68 18.44
C LEU A 419 14.63 24.55 17.28
N PRO A 420 15.07 25.83 17.19
CA PRO A 420 14.65 26.73 16.12
C PRO A 420 15.45 26.53 14.83
N THR A 421 15.65 25.28 14.38
CA THR A 421 16.50 24.95 13.22
C THR A 421 16.02 25.61 11.92
N GLY A 422 14.70 25.79 11.76
CA GLY A 422 14.09 26.56 10.66
C GLY A 422 14.49 28.04 10.63
N ARG A 423 14.77 28.66 11.79
CA ARG A 423 15.27 30.05 11.85
C ARG A 423 16.74 30.16 11.49
N TRP A 424 17.53 29.10 11.73
CA TRP A 424 18.95 29.07 11.37
C TRP A 424 19.14 28.91 9.87
N PHE A 425 18.38 27.99 9.27
CA PHE A 425 18.41 27.73 7.84
C PHE A 425 17.06 27.20 7.36
N GLY A 426 16.27 28.03 6.67
CA GLY A 426 14.96 27.66 6.17
C GLY A 426 14.04 28.84 5.89
N VAL A 427 12.87 28.53 5.32
CA VAL A 427 11.83 29.52 5.02
C VAL A 427 11.31 30.19 6.30
N ASP A 428 11.27 29.49 7.43
CA ASP A 428 10.87 30.06 8.73
C ASP A 428 11.74 31.27 9.12
N GLY A 429 13.05 31.22 8.86
CA GLY A 429 13.97 32.33 9.08
C GLY A 429 13.70 33.53 8.16
N LEU A 430 13.43 33.26 6.87
CA LEU A 430 13.09 34.30 5.89
C LEU A 430 11.79 35.01 6.26
N LEU A 431 10.74 34.24 6.59
CA LEU A 431 9.44 34.76 7.01
C LEU A 431 9.56 35.59 8.29
N HIS A 432 10.33 35.11 9.27
CA HIS A 432 10.58 35.86 10.50
C HIS A 432 11.31 37.18 10.24
N GLY A 433 12.31 37.17 9.35
CA GLY A 433 13.05 38.37 8.95
C GLY A 433 12.16 39.41 8.24
N LEU A 434 11.31 38.97 7.31
CA LEU A 434 10.35 39.82 6.60
C LEU A 434 9.29 40.39 7.55
N TRP A 435 8.76 39.57 8.46
CA TRP A 435 7.80 40.00 9.47
C TRP A 435 8.39 41.08 10.39
N ASN A 436 9.59 40.87 10.92
CA ASN A 436 10.24 41.85 11.79
C ASN A 436 10.56 43.16 11.06
N ARG A 437 10.94 43.09 9.77
CA ARG A 437 11.13 44.29 8.94
C ARG A 437 9.83 45.06 8.72
N TRP A 438 8.72 44.36 8.48
CA TRP A 438 7.41 44.97 8.28
C TRP A 438 6.87 45.62 9.55
N VAL A 439 6.93 44.92 10.69
CA VAL A 439 6.55 45.47 12.01
C VAL A 439 7.44 46.66 12.37
N GLY A 440 8.76 46.54 12.17
CA GLY A 440 9.71 47.63 12.40
C GLY A 440 9.45 48.85 11.50
N ARG A 441 9.02 48.65 10.25
CA ARG A 441 8.62 49.74 9.35
C ARG A 441 7.36 50.45 9.85
N LYS A 442 6.34 49.71 10.30
CA LYS A 442 5.13 50.29 10.92
C LYS A 442 5.45 51.09 12.18
N GLN A 443 6.31 50.56 13.05
CA GLN A 443 6.74 51.26 14.27
C GLN A 443 7.54 52.53 13.96
N ARG A 444 8.43 52.50 12.96
CA ARG A 444 9.17 53.69 12.51
C ARG A 444 8.25 54.76 11.90
N VAL A 445 7.25 54.37 11.10
CA VAL A 445 6.26 55.30 10.54
C VAL A 445 5.39 55.91 11.65
N ALA A 446 4.96 55.11 12.63
CA ALA A 446 4.22 55.61 13.79
C ALA A 446 5.07 56.56 14.65
N ALA A 447 6.33 56.25 14.89
CA ALA A 447 7.27 57.11 15.63
C ALA A 447 7.55 58.43 14.89
N ALA A 448 7.73 58.39 13.57
CA ALA A 448 7.92 59.58 12.74
C ALA A 448 6.68 60.50 12.73
N LYS A 449 5.47 59.92 12.80
CA LYS A 449 4.21 60.67 12.90
C LYS A 449 3.98 61.27 14.31
N ALA A 450 4.61 60.70 15.34
CA ALA A 450 4.52 61.16 16.73
C ALA A 450 5.64 62.16 17.13
N ALA A 451 6.62 62.39 16.26
CA ALA A 451 7.70 63.34 16.51
C ALA A 451 7.19 64.79 16.33
N PRO A 452 7.40 65.71 17.29
CA PRO A 452 7.01 67.10 17.15
C PRO A 452 7.85 67.82 16.08
N PRO A 453 7.30 68.83 15.37
CA PRO A 453 8.03 69.54 14.33
C PRO A 453 9.27 70.23 14.92
N SER A 454 10.44 69.95 14.35
CA SER A 454 11.72 70.51 14.80
C SER A 454 11.74 72.03 14.66
N SER A 455 11.96 72.73 15.77
CA SER A 455 12.07 74.19 15.86
C SER A 455 13.43 74.69 15.38
N THR A 456 13.69 74.66 14.07
CA THR A 456 14.88 75.29 13.47
C THR A 456 14.53 76.17 12.27
N ALA A 457 13.38 76.85 12.31
CA ALA A 457 12.97 77.79 11.27
C ALA A 457 12.27 79.05 11.81
N VAL A 458 12.64 79.59 12.98
CA VAL A 458 12.28 80.98 13.36
C VAL A 458 13.33 81.54 14.32
N ALA A 459 14.42 82.10 13.80
CA ALA A 459 15.32 82.94 14.58
C ALA A 459 15.78 84.13 13.72
N GLU A 460 14.83 84.87 13.15
CA GLU A 460 15.10 86.16 12.53
C GLU A 460 13.87 87.06 12.66
N LYS A 461 13.70 87.66 13.84
CA LYS A 461 13.06 88.96 14.09
C LYS A 461 12.85 89.17 15.59
N SER A 462 13.70 89.98 16.20
CA SER A 462 13.32 91.03 17.18
C SER A 462 14.55 91.56 17.92
N ALA A 463 15.03 92.74 17.51
CA ALA A 463 15.81 93.63 18.36
C ALA A 463 15.16 95.03 18.27
N PRO A 464 14.80 95.68 19.40
CA PRO A 464 14.13 96.98 19.40
C PRO A 464 15.11 98.15 19.32
N PRO A 465 14.68 99.36 18.90
CA PRO A 465 15.55 100.51 18.73
C PRO A 465 15.76 101.24 20.07
N ALA A 466 17.02 101.49 20.43
CA ALA A 466 17.37 102.38 21.53
C ALA A 466 17.58 103.80 21.01
N ALA A 467 16.93 104.75 21.68
CA ALA A 467 16.89 106.15 21.36
C ALA A 467 18.23 106.88 21.59
N ALA A 468 18.40 107.93 20.78
CA ALA A 468 19.52 108.85 20.74
C ALA A 468 19.76 109.62 22.05
N ARG A 469 21.05 109.87 22.35
CA ARG A 469 21.50 111.14 22.92
C ARG A 469 22.87 111.52 22.33
N ASP A 470 22.88 112.71 21.76
CA ASP A 470 24.02 113.45 21.21
C ASP A 470 25.09 113.77 22.26
N THR A 471 26.35 113.73 21.85
CA THR A 471 27.36 114.74 22.24
C THR A 471 28.46 114.86 21.17
N TYR A 472 28.43 116.00 20.47
CA TYR A 472 29.51 116.83 19.93
C TYR A 472 30.96 116.31 19.81
N SER A 473 31.43 116.35 18.55
CA SER A 473 32.71 116.90 18.01
C SER A 473 34.03 116.80 18.81
N VAL A 474 35.11 116.39 18.16
CA VAL A 474 36.10 117.28 17.50
C VAL A 474 37.22 116.44 16.86
N SER A 475 37.64 116.89 15.68
CA SER A 475 38.75 116.40 14.86
C SER A 475 40.14 116.69 15.45
N ARG A 476 41.13 115.89 15.01
CA ARG A 476 42.50 116.25 14.60
C ARG A 476 43.22 114.93 14.27
N SER A 477 43.45 114.66 12.97
CA SER A 477 44.70 114.94 12.24
C SER A 477 45.87 114.09 12.74
#